data_AF-A0A2E8D614-F1
#
_entry.id   AF-A0A2E8D614-F1
#
_cell.length_a   1.000
_cell.length_b   1.000
_cell.length_c   1.000
_cell.angle_alpha   90.00
_cell.angle_beta   90.00
_cell.angle_gamma   90.00
#
_symmetry.space_group_name_H-M   'P 1'
#
loop_
_entity.id
_entity.type
_entity.pdbx_description
1 polymer ?
#
loop_
_entity_poly.entity_id
_entity_poly.type
_entity_poly.pdbx_seq_one_letter_code
_entity_poly.pdbx_strand_id
1 'polypeptide(L)'
;MDCRWPFVLRPIAFSRSEKRRTYDYPRLWEIETGVNGIYNRRTPIQHHREANMSYTRKLLVLSMTLLATGLTTRLVAQDDKEVLAKYRAVAMEAGNAERGRMVFESKKAACKKCHVISGKERLAGPDLAVIGDKLTREQLIQSVLEPSATIHPDYATLNVITNDGKAHTGVLRQRTDNEIELFDAEGKLQKIPLGDVDEQHRGNVSLMPTGLFKTVKAGEFADLIAYLTTLRQKEGDAYPGMPAEIPQIAKPVRLQPFHSAEMRFDHPVWFIAKPGTKNEFLVVDQQTRKIWRLIRR
;
A
#
# COMPACT_ATOMS: atom_id res chain seq x y z
N MET A 1 -31.11 39.58 27.02
CA MET A 1 -32.46 39.50 26.41
C MET A 1 -32.59 38.12 25.81
N ASP A 2 -33.55 37.36 26.32
CA ASP A 2 -33.94 36.02 25.91
C ASP A 2 -34.20 35.90 24.41
N CYS A 3 -33.78 34.79 23.81
CA CYS A 3 -34.69 33.93 23.04
C CYS A 3 -34.07 32.54 22.81
N ARG A 4 -34.89 31.54 23.14
CA ARG A 4 -34.62 30.10 23.15
C ARG A 4 -34.62 29.54 21.73
N TRP A 5 -33.73 28.57 21.50
CA TRP A 5 -33.78 27.66 20.37
C TRP A 5 -34.85 26.57 20.60
N PRO A 6 -35.74 26.29 19.64
CA PRO A 6 -36.36 24.99 19.55
C PRO A 6 -35.94 24.37 18.21
N PHE A 7 -34.90 23.54 18.20
CA PHE A 7 -34.83 22.31 17.40
C PHE A 7 -33.53 21.57 17.76
N VAL A 8 -33.71 20.48 18.49
CA VAL A 8 -32.68 19.52 18.86
C VAL A 8 -32.24 18.79 17.59
N LEU A 9 -31.02 19.00 17.12
CA LEU A 9 -30.38 18.09 16.17
C LEU A 9 -29.98 16.84 16.95
N ARG A 10 -30.82 15.79 16.87
CA ARG A 10 -30.40 14.45 17.28
C ARG A 10 -29.29 13.99 16.31
N PRO A 11 -28.18 13.42 16.81
CA PRO A 11 -27.22 12.76 15.96
C PRO A 11 -27.93 11.63 15.21
N ILE A 12 -27.79 11.59 13.89
CA ILE A 12 -28.19 10.43 13.10
C ILE A 12 -27.27 9.29 13.51
N ALA A 13 -27.76 8.45 14.41
CA ALA A 13 -27.19 7.15 14.69
C ALA A 13 -27.23 6.33 13.39
N PHE A 14 -26.06 5.94 12.88
CA PHE A 14 -25.97 4.84 11.94
C PHE A 14 -26.37 3.57 12.68
N SER A 15 -27.67 3.23 12.65
CA SER A 15 -28.11 1.92 13.11
C SER A 15 -27.57 0.88 12.14
N ARG A 16 -26.73 -0.02 12.64
CA ARG A 16 -26.46 -1.30 12.00
C ARG A 16 -27.80 -1.98 11.69
N SER A 17 -28.19 -2.00 10.43
CA SER A 17 -29.07 -3.04 9.91
C SER A 17 -28.23 -3.95 9.02
N GLU A 18 -27.89 -5.08 9.60
CA GLU A 18 -27.22 -6.21 9.00
C GLU A 18 -28.09 -6.78 7.86
N LYS A 19 -27.69 -6.56 6.61
CA LYS A 19 -27.84 -7.53 5.53
C LYS A 19 -26.54 -7.56 4.74
N ARG A 20 -25.68 -8.53 5.08
CA ARG A 20 -24.61 -9.00 4.18
C ARG A 20 -25.24 -9.30 2.83
N ARG A 21 -24.98 -8.47 1.82
CA ARG A 21 -25.00 -8.94 0.44
C ARG A 21 -23.57 -9.38 0.14
N THR A 22 -23.35 -10.67 0.22
CA THR A 22 -22.23 -11.34 -0.43
C THR A 22 -22.30 -11.01 -1.91
N TYR A 23 -21.31 -10.31 -2.45
CA TYR A 23 -21.10 -10.27 -3.89
C TYR A 23 -20.59 -11.65 -4.30
N ASP A 24 -21.50 -12.46 -4.80
CA ASP A 24 -21.22 -13.73 -5.45
C ASP A 24 -20.64 -13.42 -6.83
N TYR A 25 -19.36 -13.72 -7.03
CA TYR A 25 -18.74 -13.66 -8.36
C TYR A 25 -19.13 -14.94 -9.10
N PRO A 26 -19.86 -14.88 -10.24
CA PRO A 26 -20.04 -16.06 -11.07
C PRO A 26 -18.68 -16.52 -11.60
N ARG A 27 -18.29 -17.73 -11.19
CA ARG A 27 -17.22 -18.51 -11.84
C ARG A 27 -17.65 -18.77 -13.28
N LEU A 28 -17.03 -18.09 -14.23
CA LEU A 28 -17.14 -18.38 -15.66
C LEU A 28 -15.75 -18.38 -16.29
N TRP A 29 -15.11 -19.54 -16.27
CA TRP A 29 -14.30 -20.05 -17.38
C TRP A 29 -14.20 -21.57 -17.23
N GLU A 30 -15.04 -22.30 -17.95
CA GLU A 30 -14.71 -23.63 -18.44
C GLU A 30 -14.30 -23.42 -19.90
N ILE A 31 -13.03 -23.71 -20.21
CA ILE A 31 -12.59 -23.89 -21.59
C ILE A 31 -12.63 -25.39 -21.83
N GLU A 32 -13.63 -25.81 -22.61
CA GLU A 32 -13.68 -27.14 -23.19
C GLU A 32 -12.52 -27.29 -24.20
N THR A 33 -11.61 -28.22 -23.92
CA THR A 33 -10.84 -28.91 -24.96
C THR A 33 -10.97 -30.41 -24.73
N GLY A 34 -11.88 -31.03 -25.46
CA GLY A 34 -11.83 -32.48 -25.74
C GLY A 34 -10.79 -32.76 -26.83
N VAL A 35 -10.17 -33.92 -26.99
CA VAL A 35 -10.28 -35.27 -26.40
C VAL A 35 -8.95 -36.00 -26.70
N ASN A 36 -8.66 -37.06 -25.93
CA ASN A 36 -7.63 -38.13 -26.06
C ASN A 36 -6.52 -38.00 -25.00
N GLY A 37 -6.53 -38.62 -23.83
CA GLY A 37 -7.22 -39.83 -23.40
C GLY A 37 -6.27 -41.03 -23.41
N ILE A 38 -5.38 -41.15 -22.41
CA ILE A 38 -4.82 -42.43 -21.94
C ILE A 38 -4.79 -42.38 -20.41
N TYR A 39 -5.71 -43.12 -19.80
CA TYR A 39 -5.67 -43.54 -18.40
C TYR A 39 -4.51 -44.54 -18.21
N ASN A 40 -3.67 -44.38 -17.18
CA ASN A 40 -3.05 -45.55 -16.58
C ASN A 40 -2.77 -45.42 -15.08
N ARG A 41 -3.60 -46.16 -14.34
CA ARG A 41 -3.33 -47.00 -13.15
C ARG A 41 -2.23 -46.58 -12.18
N ARG A 42 -2.71 -46.41 -10.94
CA ARG A 42 -1.99 -46.71 -9.70
C ARG A 42 -1.29 -48.07 -9.83
N THR A 43 0.03 -48.09 -9.67
CA THR A 43 0.77 -49.30 -9.30
C THR A 43 1.30 -49.14 -7.87
N PRO A 44 1.20 -50.19 -7.03
CA PRO A 44 1.65 -50.17 -5.65
C PRO A 44 3.16 -50.34 -5.62
N ILE A 45 3.84 -49.46 -4.88
CA ILE A 45 5.28 -49.62 -4.60
C ILE A 45 5.45 -50.83 -3.68
N GLN A 46 6.08 -51.88 -4.21
CA GLN A 46 6.43 -53.09 -3.48
C GLN A 46 7.41 -52.77 -2.34
N HIS A 47 7.11 -53.35 -1.19
CA HIS A 47 8.02 -53.49 -0.07
C HIS A 47 9.26 -54.29 -0.48
N HIS A 48 10.41 -53.63 -0.56
CA HIS A 48 11.67 -54.28 -0.21
C HIS A 48 11.94 -54.04 1.27
N ARG A 49 11.62 -55.09 2.03
CA ARG A 49 12.14 -55.35 3.37
C ARG A 49 13.61 -55.67 3.17
N GLU A 50 14.49 -54.86 3.75
CA GLU A 50 15.75 -55.36 4.28
C GLU A 50 16.20 -54.45 5.43
N ALA A 51 16.69 -55.11 6.46
CA ALA A 51 16.82 -54.65 7.82
C ALA A 51 17.80 -53.47 7.99
N ASN A 52 17.53 -52.62 8.97
CA ASN A 52 18.40 -52.54 10.16
C ASN A 52 17.83 -51.57 11.22
N MET A 53 17.11 -52.16 12.18
CA MET A 53 17.51 -52.18 13.60
C MET A 53 18.17 -50.90 14.16
N SER A 54 17.36 -49.96 14.65
CA SER A 54 17.54 -49.22 15.93
C SER A 54 16.74 -47.90 15.96
N TYR A 55 15.43 -47.98 16.17
CA TYR A 55 14.59 -46.79 16.37
C TYR A 55 13.66 -46.95 17.58
N THR A 56 14.23 -47.04 18.78
CA THR A 56 13.47 -47.00 20.05
C THR A 56 14.04 -46.03 21.08
N ARG A 57 14.78 -44.99 20.66
CA ARG A 57 15.25 -43.94 21.59
C ARG A 57 15.40 -42.55 20.97
N LYS A 58 14.45 -42.09 20.14
CA LYS A 58 14.40 -40.71 19.61
C LYS A 58 12.98 -40.14 19.49
N LEU A 59 12.07 -40.46 20.41
CA LEU A 59 10.72 -39.86 20.46
C LEU A 59 10.43 -38.98 21.68
N LEU A 60 11.41 -38.79 22.58
CA LEU A 60 11.23 -37.92 23.77
C LEU A 60 11.98 -36.58 23.71
N VAL A 61 12.87 -36.36 22.72
CA VAL A 61 13.73 -35.15 22.66
C VAL A 61 13.31 -34.18 21.54
N LEU A 62 12.37 -34.57 20.67
CA LEU A 62 11.84 -33.71 19.61
C LEU A 62 10.58 -32.91 20.01
N SER A 63 9.98 -33.21 21.17
CA SER A 63 8.82 -32.47 21.69
C SER A 63 9.22 -31.29 22.59
N MET A 64 10.32 -31.40 23.36
CA MET A 64 10.76 -30.33 24.28
C MET A 64 11.42 -29.14 23.57
N THR A 65 12.09 -29.34 22.43
CA THR A 65 12.73 -28.25 21.67
C THR A 65 11.72 -27.42 20.88
N LEU A 66 10.64 -28.01 20.35
CA LEU A 66 9.52 -27.27 19.74
C LEU A 66 8.71 -26.48 20.78
N LEU A 67 8.53 -27.03 21.99
CA LEU A 67 7.86 -26.34 23.10
C LEU A 67 8.69 -25.15 23.60
N ALA A 68 10.01 -25.30 23.73
CA ALA A 68 10.89 -24.22 24.18
C ALA A 68 11.01 -23.09 23.13
N THR A 69 11.15 -23.40 21.84
CA THR A 69 11.17 -22.38 20.77
C THR A 69 9.80 -21.72 20.54
N GLY A 70 8.71 -22.48 20.66
CA GLY A 70 7.35 -21.94 20.60
C GLY A 70 7.01 -21.03 21.79
N LEU A 71 7.49 -21.37 22.99
CA LEU A 71 7.31 -20.57 24.20
C LEU A 71 8.16 -19.29 24.16
N THR A 72 9.42 -19.35 23.73
CA THR A 72 10.27 -18.16 23.59
C THR A 72 9.78 -17.23 22.48
N THR A 73 9.35 -17.75 21.33
CA THR A 73 8.77 -16.93 20.25
C THR A 73 7.48 -16.24 20.69
N ARG A 74 6.62 -16.92 21.47
CA ARG A 74 5.42 -16.31 22.06
C ARG A 74 5.76 -15.22 23.08
N LEU A 75 6.77 -15.43 23.93
CA LEU A 75 7.19 -14.44 24.92
C LEU A 75 7.79 -13.19 24.25
N VAL A 76 8.63 -13.36 23.22
CA VAL A 76 9.19 -12.24 22.44
C VAL A 76 8.10 -11.48 21.66
N ALA A 77 7.16 -12.21 21.03
CA ALA A 77 6.05 -11.58 20.31
C ALA A 77 5.07 -10.84 21.25
N GLN A 78 4.93 -11.31 22.49
CA GLN A 78 4.11 -10.66 23.51
C GLN A 78 4.79 -9.40 24.05
N ASP A 79 6.11 -9.44 24.27
CA ASP A 79 6.93 -8.30 24.66
C ASP A 79 6.90 -7.19 23.58
N ASP A 80 7.08 -7.56 22.31
CA ASP A 80 6.99 -6.61 21.19
C ASP A 80 5.61 -5.94 21.12
N LYS A 81 4.52 -6.65 21.41
CA LYS A 81 3.16 -6.08 21.40
C LYS A 81 2.97 -5.03 22.48
N GLU A 82 3.47 -5.27 23.70
CA GLU A 82 3.41 -4.31 24.80
C GLU A 82 4.30 -3.09 24.52
N VAL A 83 5.50 -3.30 23.97
CA VAL A 83 6.39 -2.22 23.53
C VAL A 83 5.72 -1.36 22.46
N LEU A 84 5.13 -1.97 21.43
CA LEU A 84 4.43 -1.23 20.39
C LEU A 84 3.22 -0.47 20.94
N ALA A 85 2.47 -1.03 21.90
CA ALA A 85 1.38 -0.32 22.57
C ALA A 85 1.87 0.92 23.33
N LYS A 86 3.00 0.81 24.04
CA LYS A 86 3.64 1.96 24.69
C LYS A 86 4.07 3.03 23.69
N TYR A 87 4.70 2.63 22.58
CA TYR A 87 5.12 3.58 21.54
C TYR A 87 3.93 4.29 20.91
N ARG A 88 2.83 3.58 20.64
CA ARG A 88 1.58 4.18 20.16
C ARG A 88 1.04 5.20 21.17
N ALA A 89 0.93 4.83 22.45
CA ALA A 89 0.42 5.71 23.49
C ALA A 89 1.26 6.99 23.61
N VAL A 90 2.58 6.87 23.69
CA VAL A 90 3.49 8.03 23.79
C VAL A 90 3.44 8.89 22.53
N ALA A 91 3.34 8.28 21.35
CA ALA A 91 3.25 9.02 20.10
C ALA A 91 1.87 9.64 19.83
N MET A 92 0.81 9.23 20.52
CA MET A 92 -0.49 9.89 20.41
C MET A 92 -0.52 11.25 21.13
N GLU A 93 0.30 11.41 22.17
CA GLU A 93 0.50 12.68 22.87
C GLU A 93 1.25 13.71 22.00
N ALA A 94 1.66 14.83 22.59
CA ALA A 94 2.48 15.83 21.90
C ALA A 94 3.96 15.39 21.76
N GLY A 95 4.59 15.82 20.68
CA GLY A 95 6.04 15.72 20.46
C GLY A 95 6.61 17.03 19.94
N ASN A 96 7.93 17.16 19.93
CA ASN A 96 8.62 18.35 19.41
C ASN A 96 9.08 18.12 17.96
N ALA A 97 8.53 18.89 17.03
CA ALA A 97 8.82 18.74 15.60
C ALA A 97 10.29 19.01 15.24
N GLU A 98 10.98 19.93 15.91
CA GLU A 98 12.40 20.20 15.63
C GLU A 98 13.29 19.03 16.05
N ARG A 99 13.02 18.45 17.22
CA ARG A 99 13.68 17.19 17.63
C ARG A 99 13.31 16.04 16.70
N GLY A 100 12.07 16.00 16.23
CA GLY A 100 11.60 15.00 15.27
C GLY A 100 12.33 15.05 13.94
N ARG A 101 12.63 16.26 13.45
CA ARG A 101 13.47 16.48 12.26
C ARG A 101 14.85 15.86 12.44
N MET A 102 15.48 16.07 13.61
CA MET A 102 16.77 15.45 13.93
C MET A 102 16.69 13.92 13.97
N VAL A 103 15.59 13.35 14.48
CA VAL A 103 15.37 11.89 14.46
C VAL A 103 15.23 11.40 13.01
N PHE A 104 14.43 12.06 12.18
CA PHE A 104 14.27 11.73 10.75
C PHE A 104 15.60 11.74 10.00
N GLU A 105 16.47 12.72 10.29
CA GLU A 105 17.79 12.87 9.67
C GLU A 105 18.85 11.91 10.23
N SER A 106 18.57 11.27 11.37
CA SER A 106 19.55 10.44 12.06
C SER A 106 19.78 9.08 11.38
N LYS A 107 21.02 8.59 11.48
CA LYS A 107 21.39 7.24 11.00
C LYS A 107 20.64 6.12 11.73
N LYS A 108 20.21 6.34 12.99
CA LYS A 108 19.49 5.33 13.79
C LYS A 108 18.05 5.10 13.31
N ALA A 109 17.41 6.13 12.75
CA ALA A 109 16.08 6.02 12.17
C ALA A 109 16.13 5.70 10.67
N ALA A 110 17.21 6.13 9.99
CA ALA A 110 17.50 5.83 8.60
C ALA A 110 16.40 6.21 7.59
N CYS A 111 15.46 7.10 7.96
CA CYS A 111 14.33 7.49 7.12
C CYS A 111 14.81 8.05 5.76
N LYS A 112 15.87 8.86 5.78
CA LYS A 112 16.49 9.47 4.58
C LYS A 112 17.14 8.47 3.61
N LYS A 113 17.30 7.20 3.99
CA LYS A 113 17.80 6.16 3.07
C LYS A 113 16.78 5.88 1.96
N CYS A 114 15.49 6.00 2.28
CA CYS A 114 14.41 5.62 1.39
C CYS A 114 13.40 6.75 1.13
N HIS A 115 13.38 7.80 1.95
CA HIS A 115 12.41 8.89 1.83
C HIS A 115 13.08 10.23 1.55
N VAL A 116 12.43 11.02 0.71
CA VAL A 116 12.80 12.42 0.45
C VAL A 116 11.72 13.37 0.96
N ILE A 117 12.10 14.63 1.11
CA ILE A 117 11.23 15.76 1.46
C ILE A 117 11.58 16.90 0.50
N SER A 118 11.35 16.70 -0.81
CA SER A 118 11.75 17.66 -1.85
C SER A 118 10.73 17.86 -2.96
N GLY A 119 9.76 16.95 -3.10
CA GLY A 119 8.78 16.93 -4.17
C GLY A 119 9.29 16.38 -5.50
N LYS A 120 10.55 15.95 -5.60
CA LYS A 120 11.26 15.85 -6.89
C LYS A 120 11.90 14.50 -7.20
N GLU A 121 12.13 13.66 -6.20
CA GLU A 121 12.88 12.41 -6.35
C GLU A 121 12.05 11.22 -5.86
N ARG A 122 12.08 10.11 -6.60
CA ARG A 122 11.49 8.84 -6.15
C ARG A 122 12.63 7.91 -5.74
N LEU A 123 12.52 7.40 -4.51
CA LEU A 123 13.37 6.38 -3.92
C LEU A 123 12.53 5.12 -3.63
N ALA A 124 13.07 4.18 -2.85
CA ALA A 124 12.33 3.00 -2.37
C ALA A 124 11.09 3.35 -1.53
N GLY A 125 11.04 4.54 -0.91
CA GLY A 125 9.90 5.03 -0.14
C GLY A 125 9.24 6.28 -0.76
N PRO A 126 8.01 6.62 -0.34
CA PRO A 126 7.31 7.81 -0.79
C PRO A 126 8.00 9.11 -0.39
N ASP A 127 7.77 10.13 -1.21
CA ASP A 127 8.05 11.52 -0.82
C ASP A 127 7.12 11.93 0.34
N LEU A 128 7.72 12.43 1.40
CA LEU A 128 7.02 12.78 2.64
C LEU A 128 6.71 14.28 2.76
N ALA A 129 7.03 15.12 1.77
CA ALA A 129 6.86 16.57 1.83
C ALA A 129 5.45 17.05 2.25
N VAL A 130 4.42 16.27 1.94
CA VAL A 130 3.01 16.56 2.28
C VAL A 130 2.33 15.40 3.00
N ILE A 131 3.09 14.54 3.69
CA ILE A 131 2.52 13.34 4.31
C ILE A 131 1.52 13.68 5.43
N GLY A 132 1.70 14.80 6.11
CA GLY A 132 0.82 15.30 7.16
C GLY A 132 -0.56 15.75 6.66
N ASP A 133 -0.73 15.97 5.36
CA ASP A 133 -2.04 16.20 4.72
C ASP A 133 -2.71 14.89 4.29
N LYS A 134 -1.92 13.85 4.02
CA LYS A 134 -2.40 12.56 3.50
C LYS A 134 -2.81 11.60 4.60
N LEU A 135 -2.08 11.60 5.71
CA LEU A 135 -2.26 10.65 6.80
C LEU A 135 -2.55 11.38 8.11
N THR A 136 -3.50 10.83 8.86
CA THR A 136 -3.73 11.19 10.27
C THR A 136 -2.54 10.79 11.13
N ARG A 137 -2.45 11.34 12.34
CA ARG A 137 -1.39 11.01 13.30
C ARG A 137 -1.36 9.51 13.60
N GLU A 138 -2.52 8.90 13.78
CA GLU A 138 -2.72 7.48 14.04
C GLU A 138 -2.19 6.64 12.88
N GLN A 139 -2.50 7.04 11.64
CA GLN A 139 -2.02 6.36 10.44
C GLN A 139 -0.51 6.51 10.25
N LEU A 140 0.08 7.66 10.59
CA LEU A 140 1.54 7.85 10.60
C LEU A 140 2.19 6.90 11.60
N ILE A 141 1.67 6.83 12.83
CA ILE A 141 2.17 5.93 13.88
C ILE A 141 2.11 4.47 13.40
N GLN A 142 0.97 4.04 12.88
CA GLN A 142 0.80 2.69 12.37
C GLN A 142 1.77 2.41 11.21
N SER A 143 1.88 3.33 10.25
CA SER A 143 2.76 3.15 9.09
C SER A 143 4.21 2.95 9.51
N VAL A 144 4.71 3.72 10.49
CA VAL A 144 6.11 3.62 10.92
C VAL A 144 6.37 2.40 11.80
N LEU A 145 5.44 2.03 12.69
CA LEU A 145 5.61 0.86 13.57
C LEU A 145 5.34 -0.47 12.86
N GLU A 146 4.40 -0.47 11.92
CA GLU A 146 3.90 -1.65 11.19
C GLU A 146 3.88 -1.39 9.68
N PRO A 147 5.05 -1.23 9.04
CA PRO A 147 5.17 -0.84 7.63
C PRO A 147 4.45 -1.76 6.63
N SER A 148 4.21 -3.02 7.01
CA SER A 148 3.53 -4.01 6.17
C SER A 148 2.02 -4.10 6.43
N ALA A 149 1.48 -3.38 7.43
CA ALA A 149 0.04 -3.40 7.73
C ALA A 149 -0.80 -2.75 6.64
N THR A 150 -0.27 -1.72 5.98
CA THR A 150 -0.90 -1.08 4.83
C THR A 150 0.20 -0.57 3.90
N ILE A 151 0.30 -1.16 2.72
CA ILE A 151 1.32 -0.80 1.73
C ILE A 151 0.61 -0.13 0.55
N HIS A 152 1.04 1.08 0.22
CA HIS A 152 0.53 1.76 -0.98
C HIS A 152 0.93 0.94 -2.24
N PRO A 153 0.04 0.72 -3.21
CA PRO A 153 0.31 -0.15 -4.38
C PRO A 153 1.59 0.20 -5.17
N ASP A 154 1.94 1.49 -5.22
CA ASP A 154 3.15 2.00 -5.88
C ASP A 154 4.45 1.67 -5.13
N TYR A 155 4.35 1.29 -3.86
CA TYR A 155 5.47 0.96 -2.97
C TYR A 155 5.40 -0.49 -2.47
N ALA A 156 4.50 -1.31 -3.05
CA ALA A 156 4.50 -2.74 -2.84
C ALA A 156 5.79 -3.35 -3.38
N THR A 157 6.35 -4.29 -2.63
CA THR A 157 7.52 -5.04 -3.08
C THR A 157 7.18 -5.87 -4.32
N LEU A 158 8.13 -5.94 -5.24
CA LEU A 158 8.13 -6.87 -6.35
C LEU A 158 9.30 -7.82 -6.13
N ASN A 159 9.00 -9.11 -6.08
CA ASN A 159 9.97 -10.18 -6.13
C ASN A 159 10.08 -10.64 -7.58
N VAL A 160 11.29 -10.67 -8.11
CA VAL A 160 11.61 -11.09 -9.47
C VAL A 160 12.62 -12.22 -9.37
N ILE A 161 12.28 -13.36 -9.95
CA ILE A 161 13.18 -14.51 -10.10
C ILE A 161 13.65 -14.50 -11.55
N THR A 162 14.96 -14.55 -11.75
CA THR A 162 15.56 -14.59 -13.08
C THR A 162 15.78 -16.02 -13.55
N ASN A 163 15.95 -16.20 -14.87
CA ASN A 163 16.19 -17.50 -15.50
C ASN A 163 17.45 -18.22 -14.97
N ASP A 164 18.41 -17.49 -14.40
CA ASP A 164 19.61 -18.04 -13.75
C ASP A 164 19.41 -18.34 -12.25
N GLY A 165 18.17 -18.24 -11.75
CA GLY A 165 17.76 -18.57 -10.39
C GLY A 165 18.03 -17.48 -9.35
N LYS A 166 18.44 -16.26 -9.75
CA LYS A 166 18.63 -15.16 -8.79
C LYS A 166 17.29 -14.54 -8.40
N ALA A 167 17.17 -14.23 -7.11
CA ALA A 167 16.03 -13.52 -6.57
C ALA A 167 16.38 -12.04 -6.35
N HIS A 168 15.59 -11.15 -6.93
CA HIS A 168 15.64 -9.71 -6.72
C HIS A 168 14.36 -9.25 -6.04
N THR A 169 14.48 -8.51 -4.94
CA THR A 169 13.34 -7.94 -4.22
C THR A 169 13.52 -6.43 -4.13
N GLY A 170 12.51 -5.69 -4.57
CA GLY A 170 12.57 -4.23 -4.52
C GLY A 170 11.23 -3.54 -4.77
N VAL A 171 11.21 -2.22 -4.72
CA VAL A 171 10.06 -1.40 -5.12
C VAL A 171 10.22 -1.02 -6.59
N LEU A 172 9.16 -1.21 -7.38
CA LEU A 172 9.17 -0.90 -8.81
C LEU A 172 9.37 0.59 -9.05
N ARG A 173 10.50 0.95 -9.67
CA ARG A 173 10.79 2.31 -10.10
C ARG A 173 10.23 2.58 -11.48
N GLN A 174 10.49 1.67 -12.41
CA GLN A 174 10.07 1.76 -13.80
C GLN A 174 9.97 0.36 -14.40
N ARG A 175 9.05 0.20 -15.35
CA ARG A 175 9.01 -0.93 -16.26
C ARG A 175 8.96 -0.39 -17.68
N THR A 176 9.82 -0.90 -18.54
CA THR A 176 9.81 -0.64 -19.98
C THR A 176 9.56 -1.96 -20.72
N ASP A 177 9.55 -1.91 -22.05
CA ASP A 177 9.45 -3.11 -22.88
C ASP A 177 10.70 -4.00 -22.79
N ASN A 178 11.83 -3.45 -22.33
CA ASN A 178 13.13 -4.14 -22.31
C ASN A 178 13.63 -4.50 -20.91
N GLU A 179 13.24 -3.75 -19.87
CA GLU A 179 13.77 -3.94 -18.51
C GLU A 179 12.79 -3.55 -17.41
N ILE A 180 13.01 -4.14 -16.23
CA ILE A 180 12.41 -3.78 -14.95
C ILE A 180 13.49 -3.09 -14.11
N GLU A 181 13.15 -1.91 -13.58
CA GLU A 181 13.99 -1.19 -12.62
C GLU A 181 13.38 -1.27 -11.21
N LEU A 182 14.16 -1.74 -10.25
CA LEU A 182 13.77 -1.89 -8.84
C LEU A 182 14.69 -1.09 -7.93
N PHE A 183 14.15 -0.45 -6.90
CA PHE A 183 14.94 -0.03 -5.75
C PHE A 183 14.95 -1.15 -4.69
N ASP A 184 16.12 -1.63 -4.31
CA ASP A 184 16.27 -2.63 -3.24
C ASP A 184 16.20 -2.01 -1.83
N ALA A 185 16.34 -2.86 -0.80
CA ALA A 185 16.33 -2.45 0.61
C ALA A 185 17.53 -1.54 0.99
N GLU A 186 18.57 -1.54 0.16
CA GLU A 186 19.73 -0.66 0.25
C GLU A 186 19.48 0.70 -0.40
N GLY A 187 18.37 0.86 -1.12
CA GLY A 187 18.06 2.06 -1.90
C GLY A 187 18.80 2.12 -3.24
N LYS A 188 19.42 1.01 -3.66
CA LYS A 188 20.16 0.92 -4.92
C LYS A 188 19.22 0.50 -6.05
N LEU A 189 19.43 1.10 -7.22
CA LEU A 189 18.71 0.77 -8.44
C LEU A 189 19.27 -0.53 -9.05
N GLN A 190 18.41 -1.51 -9.22
CA GLN A 190 18.66 -2.77 -9.91
C GLN A 190 17.93 -2.73 -11.25
N LYS A 191 18.64 -3.00 -12.34
CA LYS A 191 18.08 -3.13 -13.69
C LYS A 191 18.11 -4.60 -14.07
N ILE A 192 16.94 -5.13 -14.42
CA ILE A 192 16.77 -6.54 -14.78
C ILE A 192 16.17 -6.57 -16.19
N PRO A 193 16.90 -7.10 -17.19
CA PRO A 193 16.36 -7.28 -18.53
C PRO A 193 15.09 -8.13 -18.47
N LEU A 194 14.06 -7.74 -19.20
CA LEU A 194 12.77 -8.44 -19.15
C LEU A 194 12.88 -9.86 -19.71
N GLY A 195 13.80 -10.10 -20.65
CA GLY A 195 14.11 -11.43 -21.17
C GLY A 195 14.78 -12.36 -20.16
N ASP A 196 15.34 -11.82 -19.07
CA ASP A 196 15.95 -12.60 -18.00
C ASP A 196 14.96 -12.95 -16.88
N VAL A 197 13.72 -12.44 -16.93
CA VAL A 197 12.69 -12.66 -15.91
C VAL A 197 11.99 -13.98 -16.16
N ASP A 198 12.07 -14.89 -15.18
CA ASP A 198 11.34 -16.15 -15.16
C ASP A 198 9.97 -15.95 -14.48
N GLU A 199 9.98 -15.47 -13.23
CA GLU A 199 8.78 -15.21 -12.45
C GLU A 199 8.82 -13.84 -11.79
N GLN A 200 7.64 -13.24 -11.60
CA GLN A 200 7.51 -12.03 -10.79
C GLN A 200 6.19 -12.03 -10.01
N HIS A 201 6.25 -11.66 -8.73
CA HIS A 201 5.08 -11.56 -7.88
C HIS A 201 5.19 -10.37 -6.92
N ARG A 202 4.04 -9.77 -6.62
CA ARG A 202 3.97 -8.71 -5.62
C ARG A 202 4.04 -9.31 -4.22
N GLY A 203 4.94 -8.79 -3.40
CA GLY A 203 5.06 -9.15 -1.99
C GLY A 203 4.04 -8.42 -1.12
N ASN A 204 3.77 -8.98 0.05
CA ASN A 204 2.95 -8.39 1.11
C ASN A 204 3.80 -7.81 2.26
N VAL A 205 5.12 -7.82 2.12
CA VAL A 205 6.07 -7.26 3.08
C VAL A 205 6.67 -5.98 2.50
N SER A 206 6.65 -4.90 3.26
CA SER A 206 7.23 -3.62 2.87
C SER A 206 8.76 -3.65 2.93
N LEU A 207 9.44 -2.89 2.07
CA LEU A 207 10.88 -2.63 2.22
C LEU A 207 11.21 -1.73 3.41
N MET A 208 10.22 -0.98 3.93
CA MET A 208 10.47 -0.15 5.11
C MET A 208 10.77 -1.06 6.31
N PRO A 209 11.93 -0.90 6.98
CA PRO A 209 12.32 -1.80 8.05
C PRO A 209 11.36 -1.79 9.24
N THR A 210 11.07 -2.96 9.80
CA THR A 210 10.37 -3.11 11.07
C THR A 210 11.34 -2.93 12.25
N GLY A 211 10.81 -2.67 13.45
CA GLY A 211 11.62 -2.69 14.67
C GLY A 211 12.33 -1.38 15.00
N LEU A 212 11.83 -0.25 14.48
CA LEU A 212 12.37 1.08 14.80
C LEU A 212 12.45 1.35 16.31
N PHE A 213 11.53 0.77 17.09
CA PHE A 213 11.53 0.85 18.56
C PHE A 213 12.78 0.27 19.23
N LYS A 214 13.58 -0.53 18.51
CA LYS A 214 14.85 -1.09 18.99
C LYS A 214 16.00 -0.07 18.96
N THR A 215 15.91 0.95 18.11
CA THR A 215 16.98 1.95 17.90
C THR A 215 16.56 3.37 18.27
N VAL A 216 15.25 3.65 18.31
CA VAL A 216 14.68 4.96 18.62
C VAL A 216 13.83 4.85 19.88
N LYS A 217 14.06 5.73 20.87
CA LYS A 217 13.29 5.73 22.12
C LYS A 217 11.86 6.23 21.89
N ALA A 218 10.91 5.83 22.73
CA ALA A 218 9.49 6.22 22.59
C ALA A 218 9.25 7.74 22.48
N GLY A 219 9.96 8.56 23.27
CA GLY A 219 9.86 10.02 23.18
C GLY A 219 10.42 10.59 21.87
N GLU A 220 11.51 10.01 21.36
CA GLU A 220 12.08 10.38 20.06
C GLU A 220 11.18 9.96 18.91
N PHE A 221 10.46 8.84 19.07
CA PHE A 221 9.43 8.40 18.14
C PHE A 221 8.24 9.37 18.15
N ALA A 222 7.77 9.83 19.31
CA ALA A 222 6.74 10.88 19.38
C ALA A 222 7.18 12.19 18.72
N ASP A 223 8.43 12.61 18.94
CA ASP A 223 9.03 13.75 18.26
C ASP A 223 9.04 13.54 16.73
N LEU A 224 9.43 12.36 16.24
CA LEU A 224 9.40 12.00 14.82
C LEU A 224 7.99 12.13 14.23
N ILE A 225 6.98 11.57 14.90
CA ILE A 225 5.58 11.66 14.45
C ILE A 225 5.09 13.11 14.47
N ALA A 226 5.48 13.91 15.46
CA ALA A 226 5.18 15.34 15.48
C ALA A 226 5.78 16.06 14.26
N TYR A 227 7.03 15.78 13.90
CA TYR A 227 7.64 16.31 12.68
C TYR A 227 6.92 15.88 11.41
N LEU A 228 6.61 14.58 11.24
CA LEU A 228 5.89 14.11 10.05
C LEU A 228 4.50 14.77 9.91
N THR A 229 3.85 15.12 11.03
CA THR A 229 2.57 15.82 11.03
C THR A 229 2.69 17.27 10.53
N THR A 230 3.85 17.91 10.68
CA THR A 230 4.10 19.28 10.17
C THR A 230 4.46 19.31 8.69
N LEU A 231 4.79 18.16 8.07
CA LEU A 231 5.06 18.06 6.64
C LEU A 231 3.77 18.16 5.83
N ARG A 232 3.35 19.38 5.61
CA ARG A 232 2.12 19.77 4.93
C ARG A 232 2.42 20.71 3.78
N GLN A 233 1.53 20.74 2.81
CA GLN A 233 1.54 21.75 1.77
C GLN A 233 1.49 23.12 2.44
N LYS A 234 2.49 23.96 2.15
CA LYS A 234 2.46 25.35 2.61
C LYS A 234 1.23 26.01 2.02
N GLU A 235 0.46 26.67 2.87
CA GLU A 235 -0.53 27.63 2.40
C GLU A 235 0.17 28.65 1.51
N GLY A 236 -0.40 28.90 0.36
CA GLY A 236 0.16 29.79 -0.65
C GLY A 236 -0.95 30.42 -1.47
N ASP A 237 -0.60 31.46 -2.20
CA ASP A 237 -1.54 32.14 -3.07
C ASP A 237 -2.06 31.17 -4.14
N ALA A 238 -3.36 31.25 -4.41
CA ALA A 238 -3.97 30.51 -5.49
C ALA A 238 -3.26 30.82 -6.82
N TYR A 239 -3.09 29.81 -7.68
CA TYR A 239 -2.48 30.01 -9.00
C TYR A 239 -3.18 31.17 -9.75
N PRO A 240 -2.46 31.97 -10.56
CA PRO A 240 -3.09 33.04 -11.34
C PRO A 240 -4.33 32.55 -12.09
N GLY A 241 -5.50 33.11 -11.74
CA GLY A 241 -6.82 32.72 -12.28
C GLY A 241 -7.65 31.77 -11.40
N MET A 242 -7.11 31.26 -10.30
CA MET A 242 -7.87 30.53 -9.27
C MET A 242 -8.16 31.50 -8.10
N PRO A 243 -9.41 31.64 -7.65
CA PRO A 243 -9.72 32.55 -6.56
C PRO A 243 -9.21 31.98 -5.23
N ALA A 244 -8.58 32.82 -4.41
CA ALA A 244 -8.11 32.45 -3.07
C ALA A 244 -9.26 32.10 -2.11
N GLU A 245 -10.43 32.68 -2.35
CA GLU A 245 -11.67 32.39 -1.64
C GLU A 245 -12.73 31.96 -2.66
N ILE A 246 -13.37 30.81 -2.42
CA ILE A 246 -14.55 30.40 -3.18
C ILE A 246 -15.76 31.05 -2.50
N PRO A 247 -16.38 32.10 -3.08
CA PRO A 247 -17.49 32.78 -2.42
C PRO A 247 -18.64 31.82 -2.22
N GLN A 248 -19.19 31.80 -1.01
CA GLN A 248 -20.37 31.00 -0.72
C GLN A 248 -21.54 31.53 -1.54
N ILE A 249 -22.00 30.74 -2.51
CA ILE A 249 -23.14 31.09 -3.35
C ILE A 249 -24.41 31.15 -2.49
N ALA A 250 -25.02 32.34 -2.42
CA ALA A 250 -26.23 32.60 -1.62
C ALA A 250 -27.46 31.79 -2.08
N LYS A 251 -27.43 31.29 -3.32
CA LYS A 251 -28.47 30.41 -3.88
C LYS A 251 -27.87 29.02 -4.10
N PRO A 252 -28.54 27.93 -3.66
CA PRO A 252 -28.11 26.58 -3.96
C PRO A 252 -27.99 26.37 -5.48
N VAL A 253 -26.83 25.90 -5.93
CA VAL A 253 -26.66 25.45 -7.32
C VAL A 253 -27.32 24.10 -7.51
N ARG A 254 -28.10 23.96 -8.58
CA ARG A 254 -28.62 22.68 -9.02
C ARG A 254 -27.53 22.00 -9.86
N LEU A 255 -27.03 20.87 -9.38
CA LEU A 255 -26.24 19.98 -10.23
C LEU A 255 -27.21 19.28 -11.19
N GLN A 256 -27.22 19.72 -12.45
CA GLN A 256 -27.95 19.02 -13.50
C GLN A 256 -26.97 18.05 -14.17
N PRO A 257 -27.27 16.74 -14.21
CA PRO A 257 -26.53 15.81 -15.03
C PRO A 257 -26.47 16.33 -16.47
N PHE A 258 -25.27 16.41 -17.03
CA PHE A 258 -25.09 16.88 -18.41
C PHE A 258 -25.78 15.96 -19.43
N HIS A 259 -26.02 14.71 -19.07
CA HIS A 259 -26.70 13.69 -19.87
C HIS A 259 -27.91 13.11 -19.12
N SER A 260 -28.92 12.63 -19.85
CA SER A 260 -30.08 11.94 -19.25
C SER A 260 -29.68 10.58 -18.68
N ALA A 261 -30.54 10.01 -17.82
CA ALA A 261 -30.35 8.68 -17.27
C ALA A 261 -30.48 7.56 -18.33
N GLU A 262 -31.08 7.86 -19.50
CA GLU A 262 -31.13 6.94 -20.63
C GLU A 262 -29.80 6.87 -21.40
N MET A 263 -28.96 7.91 -21.33
CA MET A 263 -27.58 7.88 -21.83
C MET A 263 -26.67 7.18 -20.83
N ARG A 264 -26.82 5.85 -20.74
CA ARG A 264 -25.84 4.99 -20.07
C ARG A 264 -24.64 4.86 -21.01
N PHE A 265 -23.49 5.35 -20.57
CA PHE A 265 -22.24 5.16 -21.30
C PHE A 265 -21.66 3.80 -20.92
N ASP A 266 -21.79 2.85 -21.83
CA ASP A 266 -21.27 1.49 -21.62
C ASP A 266 -19.74 1.44 -21.85
N HIS A 267 -19.19 2.49 -22.49
CA HIS A 267 -17.79 2.75 -22.88
C HIS A 267 -17.70 4.19 -23.49
N PRO A 268 -16.54 4.65 -24.02
CA PRO A 268 -15.73 5.81 -23.55
C PRO A 268 -16.44 6.97 -22.80
N VAL A 269 -15.83 7.41 -21.69
CA VAL A 269 -16.50 8.24 -20.65
C VAL A 269 -16.07 9.71 -20.66
N TRP A 270 -14.97 10.06 -21.34
CA TRP A 270 -14.41 11.42 -21.24
C TRP A 270 -13.95 12.00 -22.58
N PHE A 271 -14.53 13.14 -22.94
CA PHE A 271 -14.10 14.01 -24.04
C PHE A 271 -13.43 15.27 -23.46
N ILE A 272 -12.16 15.49 -23.77
CA ILE A 272 -11.43 16.69 -23.39
C ILE A 272 -10.90 17.37 -24.65
N ALA A 273 -11.11 18.68 -24.78
CA ALA A 273 -10.41 19.46 -25.80
C ALA A 273 -8.90 19.35 -25.55
N LYS A 274 -8.12 18.99 -26.58
CA LYS A 274 -6.68 18.86 -26.43
C LYS A 274 -6.08 20.26 -26.16
N PRO A 275 -5.43 20.49 -25.00
CA PRO A 275 -4.86 21.79 -24.68
C PRO A 275 -3.90 22.27 -25.79
N GLY A 276 -3.98 23.56 -26.12
CA GLY A 276 -3.13 24.17 -27.15
C GLY A 276 -3.53 23.92 -28.60
N THR A 277 -4.70 23.33 -28.86
CA THR A 277 -5.18 23.09 -30.24
C THR A 277 -6.60 23.62 -30.44
N LYS A 278 -6.92 24.00 -31.69
CA LYS A 278 -8.29 24.30 -32.12
C LYS A 278 -8.84 23.06 -32.81
N ASN A 279 -10.06 22.67 -32.47
CA ASN A 279 -10.82 21.57 -33.10
C ASN A 279 -10.27 20.14 -32.88
N GLU A 280 -9.43 19.92 -31.87
CA GLU A 280 -8.99 18.57 -31.50
C GLU A 280 -9.44 18.17 -30.09
N PHE A 281 -9.79 16.90 -29.95
CA PHE A 281 -10.31 16.31 -28.72
C PHE A 281 -9.62 14.99 -28.42
N LEU A 282 -9.50 14.66 -27.15
CA LEU A 282 -9.08 13.36 -26.64
C LEU A 282 -10.30 12.62 -26.11
N VAL A 283 -10.45 11.36 -26.49
CA VAL A 283 -11.52 10.48 -26.04
C VAL A 283 -10.91 9.33 -25.24
N VAL A 284 -11.26 9.24 -23.96
CA VAL A 284 -10.76 8.18 -23.08
C VAL A 284 -11.74 7.02 -23.06
N ASP A 285 -11.33 5.90 -23.66
CA ASP A 285 -12.05 4.64 -23.62
C ASP A 285 -11.64 3.84 -22.39
N GLN A 286 -12.55 3.73 -21.42
CA GLN A 286 -12.30 2.99 -20.19
C GLN A 286 -12.31 1.47 -20.37
N GLN A 287 -13.05 0.96 -21.36
CA GLN A 287 -13.16 -0.48 -21.59
C GLN A 287 -11.90 -1.01 -22.27
N THR A 288 -11.43 -0.30 -23.32
CA THR A 288 -10.23 -0.73 -24.05
C THR A 288 -8.94 -0.16 -23.48
N ARG A 289 -9.03 0.74 -22.48
CA ARG A 289 -7.89 1.50 -21.93
C ARG A 289 -7.12 2.29 -23.00
N LYS A 290 -7.78 2.71 -24.07
CA LYS A 290 -7.18 3.47 -25.17
C LYS A 290 -7.58 4.95 -25.07
N ILE A 291 -6.70 5.82 -25.55
CA ILE A 291 -6.98 7.26 -25.71
C ILE A 291 -6.98 7.56 -27.20
N TRP A 292 -8.12 8.02 -27.72
CA TRP A 292 -8.30 8.37 -29.13
C TRP A 292 -8.14 9.87 -29.32
N ARG A 293 -7.56 10.28 -30.46
CA ARG A 293 -7.55 11.69 -30.90
C ARG A 293 -8.63 11.87 -31.95
N LEU A 294 -9.55 12.80 -31.71
CA LEU A 294 -10.61 13.19 -32.62
C LEU A 294 -10.30 14.57 -33.20
N ILE A 295 -10.35 14.72 -34.52
CA ILE A 295 -10.06 15.97 -35.22
C ILE A 295 -11.32 16.37 -36.00
N ARG A 296 -11.91 17.52 -35.65
CA ARG A 296 -13.04 18.08 -36.39
C ARG A 296 -12.51 18.81 -37.61
N ARG A 297 -12.75 18.25 -38.81
CA ARG A 297 -12.49 18.91 -40.09
C ARG A 297 -13.47 20.06 -40.33
#